data_AF-U2MQU5-F1
#
_entry.id   AF-U2MQU5-F1
#
_cell.length_a   1.000
_cell.length_b   1.000
_cell.length_c   1.000
_cell.angle_alpha   90.00
_cell.angle_beta   90.00
_cell.angle_gamma   90.00
#
_symmetry.space_group_name_H-M   'P 1'
#
loop_
_entity.id
_entity.type
_entity.pdbx_description
1 polymer ?
#
loop_
_entity_poly.entity_id
_entity_poly.type
_entity_poly.pdbx_seq_one_letter_code
_entity_poly.pdbx_strand_id
1 'polypeptide(L)'
;MNLYLRYFDRETLVYNVDEALAFLSSIPDIGMNTELAADIREYAESDVLYPKRYKVRPRVYFIIIKTSAETMIDFKQKKALRPVIPTVAGPERRDLASSAMTRLTEEHPGWYECSLDFKRVVMVPTTGKHEYRDTHFVARCKAVSGQDGYNRIVNHLRERVDSRSQFPSAKGKNFHFKYLGMWK
;
A
#
# COMPACT_ATOMS: atom_id res chain seq x y z
N MET A 1 7.63 16.75 20.18
CA MET A 1 8.00 15.72 19.18
C MET A 1 7.64 16.25 17.80
N ASN A 2 8.46 15.99 16.78
CA ASN A 2 8.25 16.53 15.44
C ASN A 2 7.10 15.78 14.74
N LEU A 3 6.42 16.47 13.83
CA LEU A 3 5.28 15.94 13.08
C LEU A 3 5.58 16.01 11.60
N TYR A 4 5.52 14.87 10.92
CA TYR A 4 5.47 14.82 9.47
C TYR A 4 4.02 14.79 9.01
N LEU A 5 3.66 15.68 8.10
CA LEU A 5 2.33 15.77 7.51
C LEU A 5 2.39 15.53 6.01
N ARG A 6 1.40 14.84 5.47
CA ARG A 6 1.25 14.67 4.02
C ARG A 6 -0.20 14.71 3.58
N TYR A 7 -0.48 15.57 2.60
CA TYR A 7 -1.72 15.66 1.83
C TYR A 7 -1.35 15.63 0.34
N PHE A 8 -1.59 14.49 -0.33
CA PHE A 8 -1.12 14.23 -1.71
C PHE A 8 0.39 14.50 -1.88
N ASP A 9 0.73 15.52 -2.67
CA ASP A 9 2.10 15.94 -2.99
C ASP A 9 2.59 17.09 -2.09
N ARG A 10 1.71 17.61 -1.22
CA ARG A 10 2.07 18.58 -0.19
C ARG A 10 2.49 17.83 1.06
N GLU A 11 3.76 17.94 1.42
CA GLU A 11 4.31 17.36 2.63
C GLU A 11 5.21 18.34 3.36
N THR A 12 5.28 18.20 4.68
CA THR A 12 6.14 19.02 5.52
C THR A 12 6.57 18.25 6.77
N LEU A 13 7.67 18.68 7.37
CA LEU A 13 8.09 18.31 8.71
C LEU A 13 8.04 19.58 9.56
N VAL A 14 7.29 19.52 10.65
CA VAL A 14 7.10 20.64 11.59
C VAL A 14 7.49 20.22 12.99
N TYR A 15 7.77 21.19 13.85
CA TYR A 15 8.40 20.94 15.16
C TYR A 15 7.43 21.07 16.33
N ASN A 16 6.21 21.58 16.07
CA ASN A 16 5.15 21.72 17.05
C ASN A 16 3.77 21.58 16.38
N VAL A 17 2.73 21.52 17.20
CA VAL A 17 1.35 21.36 16.73
C VAL A 17 0.80 22.61 16.05
N ASP A 18 1.23 23.80 16.46
CA ASP A 18 0.73 25.06 15.87
C ASP A 18 1.19 25.23 14.42
N GLU A 19 2.44 24.88 14.13
CA GLU A 19 2.95 24.79 12.75
C GLU A 19 2.21 23.74 11.92
N ALA A 20 1.83 22.61 12.53
CA ALA A 20 1.03 21.59 11.86
C ALA A 20 -0.35 22.12 11.48
N LEU A 21 -1.01 22.83 12.40
CA LEU A 21 -2.31 23.46 12.17
C LEU A 21 -2.21 24.58 11.13
N ALA A 22 -1.16 25.39 11.15
CA ALA A 22 -0.91 26.42 10.15
C ALA A 22 -0.74 25.82 8.74
N PHE A 23 0.07 24.75 8.62
CA PHE A 23 0.23 24.04 7.35
C PHE A 23 -1.10 23.47 6.83
N LEU A 24 -1.88 22.79 7.68
CA LEU A 24 -3.15 22.21 7.28
C LEU A 24 -4.19 23.29 6.92
N SER A 25 -4.20 24.41 7.63
CA SER A 25 -5.07 25.55 7.34
C SER A 25 -4.72 26.24 6.02
N SER A 26 -3.46 26.16 5.59
CA SER A 26 -3.03 26.68 4.28
C SER A 26 -3.55 25.86 3.08
N ILE A 27 -4.20 24.71 3.33
CA ILE A 27 -4.74 23.83 2.29
C ILE A 27 -6.28 23.95 2.32
N PRO A 28 -6.89 24.70 1.39
CA PRO A 28 -8.34 24.97 1.40
C PRO A 28 -9.20 23.70 1.40
N ASP A 29 -8.75 22.66 0.70
CA ASP A 29 -9.47 21.38 0.59
C ASP A 29 -9.69 20.66 1.91
N ILE A 30 -8.86 20.89 2.93
CA ILE A 30 -8.92 20.15 4.19
C ILE A 30 -10.13 20.56 5.03
N GLY A 31 -10.57 21.82 4.90
CA GLY A 31 -11.69 22.35 5.68
C GLY A 31 -11.41 22.33 7.18
N MET A 32 -10.30 22.95 7.61
CA MET A 32 -9.96 23.01 9.04
C MET A 32 -11.09 23.63 9.87
N ASN A 33 -11.50 22.93 10.91
CA ASN A 33 -12.47 23.38 11.90
C ASN A 33 -11.94 23.15 13.33
N THR A 34 -12.67 23.66 14.32
CA THR A 34 -12.26 23.60 15.73
C THR A 34 -12.13 22.16 16.25
N GLU A 35 -13.02 21.27 15.84
CA GLU A 35 -13.03 19.85 16.24
C GLU A 35 -11.79 19.11 15.73
N LEU A 36 -11.48 19.27 14.45
CA LEU A 36 -10.29 18.69 13.83
C LEU A 36 -9.00 19.26 14.45
N ALA A 37 -8.99 20.55 14.77
CA ALA A 37 -7.84 21.17 15.43
C ALA A 37 -7.64 20.61 16.86
N ALA A 38 -8.73 20.36 17.60
CA ALA A 38 -8.67 19.74 18.91
C ALA A 38 -8.14 18.30 18.83
N ASP A 39 -8.66 17.50 17.89
CA ASP A 39 -8.23 16.11 17.69
C ASP A 39 -6.75 15.99 17.26
N ILE A 40 -6.24 16.96 16.50
CA ILE A 40 -4.82 17.04 16.14
C ILE A 40 -3.95 17.38 17.37
N ARG A 41 -4.40 18.29 18.23
CA ARG A 41 -3.71 18.63 19.49
C ARG A 41 -3.67 17.44 20.44
N GLU A 42 -4.82 16.80 20.66
CA GLU A 42 -4.91 15.59 21.46
C GLU A 42 -4.01 14.48 20.88
N TYR A 43 -4.02 14.29 19.56
CA TYR A 43 -3.12 13.35 18.93
C TYR A 43 -1.66 13.73 19.18
N ALA A 44 -1.25 14.99 19.01
CA ALA A 44 0.14 15.43 19.20
C ALA A 44 0.63 15.21 20.64
N GLU A 45 -0.22 15.44 21.64
CA GLU A 45 0.08 15.31 23.07
C GLU A 45 0.03 13.86 23.57
N SER A 46 -0.78 13.00 22.93
CA SER A 46 -0.90 11.59 23.34
C SER A 46 0.42 10.80 23.21
N ASP A 47 0.51 9.66 23.90
CA ASP A 47 1.62 8.71 23.72
C ASP A 47 1.45 7.80 22.49
N VAL A 48 0.39 8.01 21.69
CA VAL A 48 0.11 7.19 20.51
C VAL A 48 1.13 7.49 19.40
N LEU A 49 2.00 6.53 19.09
CA LEU A 49 3.04 6.65 18.06
C LEU A 49 2.60 6.21 16.66
N TYR A 50 1.42 5.60 16.53
CA TYR A 50 0.93 5.12 15.24
C TYR A 50 0.51 6.29 14.34
N PRO A 51 0.82 6.27 13.03
CA PRO A 51 0.34 7.27 12.09
C PRO A 51 -1.18 7.44 12.14
N LYS A 52 -1.67 8.68 12.30
CA LYS A 52 -3.10 8.98 12.27
C LYS A 52 -3.50 9.48 10.89
N ARG A 53 -4.59 8.94 10.36
CA ARG A 53 -5.15 9.27 9.05
C ARG A 53 -6.46 10.02 9.22
N TYR A 54 -6.56 11.17 8.58
CA TYR A 54 -7.72 12.05 8.66
C TYR A 54 -8.42 12.09 7.31
N LYS A 55 -9.66 11.59 7.29
CA LYS A 55 -10.47 11.56 6.06
C LYS A 55 -11.07 12.94 5.82
N VAL A 56 -10.75 13.55 4.69
CA VAL A 56 -11.29 14.85 4.26
C VAL A 56 -12.55 14.64 3.42
N ARG A 57 -12.48 13.74 2.43
CA ARG A 57 -13.63 13.33 1.58
C ARG A 57 -13.39 11.91 1.04
N PRO A 58 -14.34 11.26 0.33
CA PRO A 58 -14.13 9.91 -0.19
C PRO A 58 -12.81 9.81 -0.97
N ARG A 59 -11.95 8.84 -0.58
CA ARG A 59 -10.61 8.59 -1.13
C ARG A 59 -9.56 9.69 -0.89
N VAL A 60 -9.89 10.77 -0.18
CA VAL A 60 -9.00 11.90 0.08
C VAL A 60 -8.75 12.04 1.57
N TYR A 61 -7.48 12.10 1.95
CA TYR A 61 -7.06 12.12 3.33
C TYR A 61 -5.68 12.76 3.47
N PHE A 62 -5.37 13.24 4.66
CA PHE A 62 -4.00 13.51 5.07
C PHE A 62 -3.57 12.55 6.17
N ILE A 63 -2.26 12.46 6.39
CA ILE A 63 -1.67 11.69 7.47
C ILE A 63 -0.79 12.60 8.34
N ILE A 64 -0.74 12.29 9.63
CA ILE A 64 0.22 12.84 10.58
C ILE A 64 1.04 11.68 11.15
N ILE A 65 2.37 11.83 11.14
CA ILE A 65 3.32 10.87 11.69
C ILE A 65 4.20 11.59 12.71
N LYS A 66 4.16 11.13 13.96
CA LYS A 66 5.13 11.53 14.97
C LYS A 66 6.51 10.97 14.67
N THR A 67 7.53 11.79 14.80
CA THR A 67 8.90 11.41 14.48
C THR A 67 9.93 12.17 15.32
N SER A 68 11.08 11.55 15.55
CA SER A 68 12.28 12.18 16.12
C SER A 68 13.23 12.73 15.05
N ALA A 69 12.87 12.63 13.77
CA ALA A 69 13.69 13.14 12.69
C ALA A 69 13.77 14.68 12.73
N GLU A 70 14.97 15.22 12.60
CA GLU A 70 15.22 16.68 12.66
C GLU A 70 15.02 17.36 11.31
N THR A 71 15.17 16.62 10.20
CA THR A 71 15.04 17.14 8.84
C THR A 71 14.14 16.26 7.97
N MET A 72 13.57 16.83 6.91
CA MET A 72 12.80 16.09 5.91
C MET A 72 13.61 14.96 5.26
N ILE A 73 14.91 15.19 5.04
CA ILE A 73 15.82 14.19 4.48
C ILE A 73 15.97 13.01 5.45
N ASP A 74 16.25 13.31 6.73
CA ASP A 74 16.39 12.31 7.78
C ASP A 74 15.10 11.48 7.95
N PHE A 75 13.94 12.14 7.94
CA PHE A 75 12.65 11.44 8.01
C PHE A 75 12.46 10.47 6.84
N LYS A 76 12.74 10.91 5.60
CA LYS A 76 12.59 10.08 4.39
C LYS A 76 13.59 8.93 4.36
N GLN A 77 14.84 9.17 4.75
CA GLN A 77 15.89 8.16 4.80
C GLN A 77 15.67 7.16 5.96
N LYS A 78 15.27 7.61 7.16
CA LYS A 78 14.92 6.72 8.27
C LYS A 78 13.66 5.90 8.02
N LYS A 79 12.72 6.37 7.19
CA LYS A 79 11.58 5.57 6.73
C LYS A 79 12.00 4.43 5.80
N ALA A 80 13.12 4.57 5.07
CA ALA A 80 13.77 3.47 4.36
C ALA A 80 14.48 2.49 5.31
N LEU A 81 14.76 2.92 6.55
CA LEU A 81 15.52 2.15 7.53
C LEU A 81 14.70 1.56 8.69
N ARG A 82 13.40 1.87 8.87
CA ARG A 82 12.59 1.35 10.00
C ARG A 82 12.81 -0.17 10.17
N PRO A 83 13.48 -0.59 11.27
CA PRO A 83 13.50 -1.98 11.70
C PRO A 83 12.06 -2.36 12.03
N VAL A 84 11.53 -3.31 11.30
CA VAL A 84 10.40 -4.10 11.78
C VAL A 84 10.87 -4.71 13.10
N ILE A 85 10.08 -4.50 14.15
CA ILE A 85 10.22 -5.13 15.47
C ILE A 85 10.64 -6.60 15.27
N PRO A 86 11.68 -7.10 15.97
CA PRO A 86 12.31 -8.37 15.65
C PRO A 86 11.38 -9.54 15.98
N THR A 87 10.55 -9.94 15.03
CA THR A 87 10.21 -11.36 14.87
C THR A 87 11.34 -11.97 14.05
N VAL A 88 12.30 -12.58 14.74
CA VAL A 88 13.28 -13.58 14.28
C VAL A 88 13.39 -13.72 12.74
N ALA A 89 13.86 -12.70 12.04
CA ALA A 89 14.18 -12.76 10.62
C ALA A 89 15.02 -11.53 10.25
N GLY A 90 16.32 -11.77 10.04
CA GLY A 90 17.35 -10.76 9.91
C GLY A 90 17.33 -9.88 8.64
N PRO A 91 18.42 -9.11 8.41
CA PRO A 91 18.58 -8.17 7.30
C PRO A 91 18.36 -8.74 5.89
N GLU A 92 18.42 -10.06 5.70
CA GLU A 92 18.16 -10.73 4.42
C GLU A 92 16.79 -10.39 3.81
N ARG A 93 15.73 -10.21 4.61
CA ARG A 93 14.37 -9.98 4.07
C ARG A 93 14.21 -8.64 3.34
N ARG A 94 15.00 -7.63 3.69
CA ARG A 94 14.90 -6.29 3.08
C ARG A 94 15.58 -6.24 1.72
N ASP A 95 16.73 -6.92 1.59
CA ASP A 95 17.38 -7.16 0.30
C ASP A 95 16.57 -8.12 -0.59
N LEU A 96 15.88 -9.10 0.03
CA LEU A 96 14.94 -9.98 -0.68
C LEU A 96 13.70 -9.26 -1.21
N ALA A 97 13.16 -8.25 -0.50
CA ALA A 97 12.01 -7.46 -0.95
C ALA A 97 12.36 -6.46 -2.05
N SER A 98 13.52 -5.78 -1.91
CA SER A 98 14.07 -4.92 -2.97
C SER A 98 14.39 -5.74 -4.22
N SER A 99 15.02 -6.92 -4.06
CA SER A 99 15.26 -7.83 -5.18
C SER A 99 13.98 -8.47 -5.73
N ALA A 100 12.95 -8.69 -4.92
CA ALA A 100 11.66 -9.18 -5.40
C ALA A 100 10.92 -8.14 -6.24
N MET A 101 10.99 -6.85 -5.87
CA MET A 101 10.49 -5.77 -6.73
C MET A 101 11.27 -5.68 -8.04
N THR A 102 12.61 -5.74 -7.97
CA THR A 102 13.45 -5.76 -9.17
C THR A 102 13.09 -6.93 -10.07
N ARG A 103 13.00 -8.16 -9.54
CA ARG A 103 12.61 -9.36 -10.29
C ARG A 103 11.19 -9.32 -10.84
N LEU A 104 10.25 -8.64 -10.15
CA LEU A 104 8.87 -8.52 -10.61
C LEU A 104 8.79 -7.71 -11.90
N THR A 105 9.57 -6.62 -11.99
CA THR A 105 9.58 -5.72 -13.15
C THR A 105 10.69 -6.04 -14.17
N GLU A 106 11.61 -6.94 -13.84
CA GLU A 106 12.68 -7.39 -14.72
C GLU A 106 12.10 -7.94 -16.03
N GLU A 107 12.53 -7.36 -17.14
CA GLU A 107 12.15 -7.83 -18.47
C GLU A 107 12.93 -9.10 -18.81
N HIS A 108 12.25 -10.24 -18.75
CA HIS A 108 12.81 -11.53 -19.10
C HIS A 108 11.77 -12.38 -19.87
N PRO A 109 11.63 -12.16 -21.19
CA PRO A 109 10.57 -12.80 -21.96
C PRO A 109 10.59 -14.33 -21.93
N GLY A 110 9.44 -14.93 -21.64
CA GLY A 110 9.27 -16.38 -21.72
C GLY A 110 7.97 -16.88 -21.08
N TRP A 111 7.92 -18.18 -20.80
CA TRP A 111 6.82 -18.79 -20.07
C TRP A 111 6.94 -18.49 -18.58
N TYR A 112 5.84 -18.06 -17.98
CA TYR A 112 5.71 -17.84 -16.54
C TYR A 112 4.56 -18.66 -15.98
N GLU A 113 4.77 -19.28 -14.82
CA GLU A 113 3.69 -19.73 -13.95
C GLU A 113 3.36 -18.62 -12.97
N CYS A 114 2.12 -18.17 -12.98
CA CYS A 114 1.61 -17.09 -12.13
C CYS A 114 0.51 -17.64 -11.23
N SER A 115 0.64 -17.42 -9.92
CA SER A 115 -0.32 -17.83 -8.89
C SER A 115 -0.84 -16.61 -8.15
N LEU A 116 -2.15 -16.55 -7.91
CA LEU A 116 -2.85 -15.43 -7.29
C LEU A 116 -3.93 -15.92 -6.32
N ASP A 117 -3.83 -15.48 -5.07
CA ASP A 117 -4.88 -15.62 -4.06
C ASP A 117 -5.72 -14.34 -3.98
N PHE A 118 -7.01 -14.43 -4.27
CA PHE A 118 -7.88 -13.24 -4.33
C PHE A 118 -9.27 -13.52 -3.75
N LYS A 119 -10.02 -12.44 -3.44
CA LYS A 119 -11.40 -12.55 -2.96
C LYS A 119 -12.34 -12.51 -4.16
N ARG A 120 -12.88 -13.66 -4.55
CA ARG A 120 -13.86 -13.77 -5.64
C ARG A 120 -15.27 -13.53 -5.10
N VAL A 121 -16.04 -12.68 -5.77
CA VAL A 121 -17.46 -12.55 -5.48
C VAL A 121 -18.25 -13.64 -6.21
N VAL A 122 -19.12 -14.32 -5.47
CA VAL A 122 -20.02 -15.36 -5.98
C VAL A 122 -21.44 -15.04 -5.52
N MET A 123 -22.42 -15.16 -6.43
CA MET A 123 -23.83 -15.07 -6.09
C MET A 123 -24.31 -16.41 -5.53
N VAL A 124 -24.94 -16.39 -4.36
CA VAL A 124 -25.57 -17.56 -3.74
C VAL A 124 -26.93 -17.78 -4.40
N PRO A 125 -27.14 -18.84 -5.21
CA PRO A 125 -28.34 -18.99 -6.03
C PRO A 125 -29.64 -19.01 -5.22
N THR A 126 -29.60 -19.55 -4.00
CA THR A 126 -30.78 -19.69 -3.13
C THR A 126 -31.23 -18.37 -2.50
N THR A 127 -30.33 -17.42 -2.27
CA THR A 127 -30.65 -16.16 -1.57
C THR A 127 -30.54 -14.93 -2.47
N GLY A 128 -29.94 -15.06 -3.66
CA GLY A 128 -29.59 -13.93 -4.53
C GLY A 128 -28.51 -12.99 -3.95
N LYS A 129 -27.99 -13.29 -2.76
CA LYS A 129 -26.96 -12.48 -2.10
C LYS A 129 -25.59 -12.79 -2.68
N HIS A 130 -24.68 -11.82 -2.54
CA HIS A 130 -23.31 -11.94 -2.99
C HIS A 130 -22.38 -12.13 -1.79
N GLU A 131 -21.44 -13.06 -1.91
CA GLU A 131 -20.44 -13.33 -0.87
C GLU A 131 -19.03 -13.34 -1.46
N TYR A 132 -18.05 -13.01 -0.62
CA TYR A 132 -16.64 -13.09 -0.97
C TYR A 132 -16.07 -14.45 -0.56
N ARG A 133 -15.43 -15.14 -1.50
CA ARG A 133 -14.72 -16.40 -1.25
C ARG A 133 -13.23 -16.24 -1.53
N ASP A 134 -12.40 -16.76 -0.64
CA ASP A 134 -10.98 -16.95 -0.91
C ASP A 134 -10.81 -17.89 -2.11
N THR A 135 -10.06 -17.46 -3.12
CA THR A 135 -9.87 -18.20 -4.36
C THR A 135 -8.40 -18.19 -4.74
N HIS A 136 -7.86 -19.39 -4.92
CA HIS A 136 -6.53 -19.61 -5.48
C HIS A 136 -6.64 -19.82 -6.98
N PHE A 137 -5.86 -19.08 -7.76
CA PHE A 137 -5.79 -19.21 -9.22
C PHE A 137 -4.34 -19.39 -9.66
N VAL A 138 -4.10 -20.32 -10.59
CA VAL A 138 -2.78 -20.56 -11.18
C VAL A 138 -2.93 -20.67 -12.69
N ALA A 139 -2.07 -20.00 -13.42
CA ALA A 139 -2.00 -20.11 -14.87
C ALA A 139 -0.57 -20.03 -15.37
N ARG A 140 -0.30 -20.73 -16.48
CA ARG A 140 0.92 -20.57 -17.26
C ARG A 140 0.64 -19.65 -18.43
N CYS A 141 1.40 -18.57 -18.55
CA CYS A 141 1.22 -17.60 -19.62
C CYS A 141 2.56 -17.15 -20.19
N LYS A 142 2.54 -16.75 -21.47
CA LYS A 142 3.65 -16.02 -22.08
C LYS A 142 3.63 -14.60 -21.51
N ALA A 143 4.73 -14.15 -20.94
CA ALA A 143 4.86 -12.80 -20.41
C ALA A 143 6.27 -12.25 -20.63
N VAL A 144 6.40 -10.92 -20.60
CA VAL A 144 7.71 -10.25 -20.69
C VAL A 144 8.37 -10.03 -19.32
N SER A 145 7.61 -10.15 -18.23
CA SER A 145 8.07 -10.01 -16.85
C SER A 145 7.06 -10.63 -15.88
N GLY A 146 7.40 -10.74 -14.60
CA GLY A 146 6.44 -11.14 -13.56
C GLY A 146 5.24 -10.19 -13.46
N GLN A 147 5.47 -8.89 -13.64
CA GLN A 147 4.43 -7.87 -13.65
C GLN A 147 3.48 -8.02 -14.85
N ASP A 148 4.01 -8.33 -16.05
CA ASP A 148 3.19 -8.63 -17.22
C ASP A 148 2.37 -9.91 -17.00
N GLY A 149 2.97 -10.94 -16.38
CA GLY A 149 2.27 -12.16 -15.99
C GLY A 149 1.09 -11.90 -15.05
N TYR A 150 1.29 -11.07 -14.01
CA TYR A 150 0.21 -10.61 -13.14
C TYR A 150 -0.91 -9.91 -13.93
N ASN A 151 -0.55 -8.94 -14.79
CA ASN A 151 -1.53 -8.16 -15.56
C ASN A 151 -2.37 -9.08 -16.45
N ARG A 152 -1.75 -10.07 -17.10
CA ARG A 152 -2.43 -11.04 -17.95
C ARG A 152 -3.45 -11.88 -17.18
N ILE A 153 -3.06 -12.46 -16.05
CA ILE A 153 -3.99 -13.28 -15.26
C ILE A 153 -5.12 -12.44 -14.67
N VAL A 154 -4.86 -11.22 -14.23
CA VAL A 154 -5.90 -10.33 -13.67
C VAL A 154 -6.86 -9.88 -14.76
N ASN A 155 -6.38 -9.51 -15.95
CA ASN A 155 -7.24 -9.15 -17.08
C ASN A 155 -8.12 -10.34 -17.48
N HIS A 156 -7.55 -11.55 -17.57
CA HIS A 156 -8.30 -12.77 -17.84
C HIS A 156 -9.40 -13.03 -16.79
N LEU A 157 -9.09 -12.84 -15.51
CA LEU A 157 -10.04 -13.05 -14.42
C LEU A 157 -11.14 -11.98 -14.41
N ARG A 158 -10.83 -10.71 -14.67
CA ARG A 158 -11.82 -9.60 -14.68
C ARG A 158 -12.99 -9.83 -15.63
N GLU A 159 -12.77 -10.56 -16.72
CA GLU A 159 -13.81 -10.93 -17.69
C GLU A 159 -14.69 -12.11 -17.23
N ARG A 160 -14.24 -12.87 -16.24
CA ARG A 160 -14.81 -14.18 -15.85
C ARG A 160 -15.36 -14.22 -14.44
N VAL A 161 -15.00 -13.26 -13.61
CA VAL A 161 -15.52 -13.10 -12.25
C VAL A 161 -16.32 -11.83 -12.13
N ASP A 162 -17.18 -11.78 -11.12
CA ASP A 162 -17.97 -10.60 -10.81
C ASP A 162 -17.06 -9.39 -10.55
N SER A 163 -17.46 -8.22 -11.07
CA SER A 163 -16.67 -6.98 -11.05
C SER A 163 -16.35 -6.47 -9.63
N ARG A 164 -17.09 -6.92 -8.61
CA ARG A 164 -16.81 -6.62 -7.19
C ARG A 164 -15.70 -7.48 -6.59
N SER A 165 -15.21 -8.49 -7.31
CA SER A 165 -14.07 -9.31 -6.86
C SER A 165 -12.84 -8.44 -6.63
N GLN A 166 -12.09 -8.76 -5.57
CA GLN A 166 -10.94 -7.95 -5.13
C GLN A 166 -9.64 -8.66 -5.47
N PHE A 167 -8.84 -8.03 -6.33
CA PHE A 167 -7.52 -8.51 -6.71
C PHE A 167 -6.45 -7.79 -5.87
N PRO A 168 -5.57 -8.54 -5.18
CA PRO A 168 -4.47 -7.94 -4.43
C PRO A 168 -3.38 -7.41 -5.36
N SER A 169 -2.55 -6.51 -4.87
CA SER A 169 -1.41 -5.98 -5.64
C SER A 169 -0.40 -7.07 -6.02
N ALA A 170 0.19 -6.97 -7.22
CA ALA A 170 1.31 -7.79 -7.70
C ALA A 170 2.53 -7.75 -6.77
N LYS A 171 2.66 -6.68 -5.99
CA LYS A 171 3.75 -6.45 -5.01
C LYS A 171 3.45 -7.09 -3.64
N GLY A 172 2.24 -7.62 -3.46
CA GLY A 172 1.79 -8.23 -2.22
C GLY A 172 2.15 -9.71 -2.14
N LYS A 173 2.00 -10.28 -0.94
CA LYS A 173 2.27 -11.70 -0.64
C LYS A 173 1.33 -12.70 -1.32
N ASN A 174 0.24 -12.23 -1.92
CA ASN A 174 -0.79 -13.08 -2.51
C ASN A 174 -0.57 -13.34 -4.00
N PHE A 175 0.52 -12.82 -4.57
CA PHE A 175 0.92 -13.09 -5.95
C PHE A 175 2.31 -13.71 -5.97
N HIS A 176 2.45 -14.80 -6.71
CA HIS A 176 3.71 -15.49 -6.93
C HIS A 176 3.90 -15.72 -8.42
N PHE A 177 5.15 -15.65 -8.88
CA PHE A 177 5.50 -15.99 -10.25
C PHE A 177 6.79 -16.81 -10.30
N LYS A 178 6.88 -17.67 -11.31
CA LYS A 178 8.06 -18.50 -11.60
C LYS A 178 8.32 -18.50 -13.09
N TYR A 179 9.54 -18.16 -13.49
CA TYR A 179 9.98 -18.30 -14.87
C TYR A 179 10.19 -19.79 -15.22
N LEU A 180 9.66 -20.22 -16.36
CA LEU A 180 9.68 -21.60 -16.83
C LEU A 180 10.60 -21.82 -18.04
N GLY A 181 11.14 -20.76 -18.63
CA GLY A 181 12.00 -20.83 -19.80
C GLY A 181 11.45 -20.06 -21.00
N MET A 182 12.33 -19.80 -21.96
CA MET A 182 12.01 -19.05 -23.17
C MET A 182 11.07 -19.87 -24.05
N TRP A 183 10.07 -19.23 -24.67
CA TRP A 183 9.34 -19.87 -25.75
C TRP A 183 10.23 -19.91 -27.00
N LYS A 184 10.29 -21.07 -27.67
CA LYS A 184 10.80 -21.14 -29.05
C LYS A 184 9.69 -20.75 -30.03
#